data_AF-A0AAX2K7N5-F1
#
_entry.id   AF-A0AAX2K7N5-F1
#
_cell.length_a   1.000
_cell.length_b   1.000
_cell.length_c   1.000
_cell.angle_alpha   90.00
_cell.angle_beta   90.00
_cell.angle_gamma   90.00
#
_symmetry.space_group_name_H-M   'P 1'
#
loop_
_entity.id
_entity.type
_entity.pdbx_description
1 polymer ?
#
loop_
_entity_poly.entity_id
_entity_poly.type
_entity_poly.pdbx_seq_one_letter_code
_entity_poly.pdbx_strand_id
1 'polypeptide(L)'
;MVLGKFTRFSLTARKTAGVWDVEGREYLDFAGGIAVLNTGHLHPKVVAAVEAQLKKLSHTCFQVLAYEPYLELCEIMNQKVPGNFAKKRCWSPQVLKRWKTR
;
A
#
# COMPACT_ATOMS: atom_id res chain seq x y z
N MET A 1 1.59 -2.66 27.58
CA MET A 1 0.17 -2.28 27.68
C MET A 1 -0.43 -2.33 26.28
N VAL A 2 -1.42 -3.20 26.03
CA VAL A 2 -2.03 -3.42 24.71
C VAL A 2 -3.11 -2.35 24.48
N LEU A 3 -3.06 -1.64 23.35
CA LEU A 3 -4.00 -0.57 23.04
C LEU A 3 -5.38 -1.14 22.65
N GLY A 4 -6.32 -1.14 23.58
CA GLY A 4 -7.70 -1.64 23.41
C GLY A 4 -8.79 -0.57 23.53
N LYS A 5 -8.49 0.73 23.46
CA LYS A 5 -9.50 1.80 23.55
C LYS A 5 -9.25 2.90 22.52
N PHE A 6 -10.34 3.38 21.91
CA PHE A 6 -10.43 4.64 21.15
C PHE A 6 -10.12 5.81 22.09
N THR A 7 -8.84 6.04 22.38
CA THR A 7 -8.39 7.16 23.20
C THR A 7 -7.77 8.23 22.32
N ARG A 8 -8.12 9.48 22.63
CA ARG A 8 -7.79 10.71 21.91
C ARG A 8 -6.31 11.05 22.04
N PHE A 9 -5.46 10.30 21.36
CA PHE A 9 -4.02 10.52 21.32
C PHE A 9 -3.61 10.88 19.89
N SER A 10 -2.91 12.00 19.72
CA SER A 10 -2.23 12.31 18.47
C SER A 10 -0.97 11.45 18.40
N LEU A 11 -1.11 10.30 17.75
CA LEU A 11 -0.06 9.29 17.69
C LEU A 11 0.91 9.62 16.54
N THR A 12 2.19 9.72 16.85
CA THR A 12 3.24 9.85 15.81
C THR A 12 3.99 8.54 15.71
N ALA A 13 4.02 7.94 14.53
CA ALA A 13 4.89 6.80 14.26
C ALA A 13 6.31 7.30 13.93
N ARG A 14 7.32 6.78 14.62
CA ARG A 14 8.74 7.01 14.28
C ARG A 14 9.48 5.75 13.84
N LYS A 15 8.92 4.56 14.10
CA LYS A 15 9.50 3.24 13.75
C LYS A 15 8.40 2.31 13.25
N THR A 16 8.78 1.17 12.69
CA THR A 16 7.86 0.19 12.09
C THR A 16 6.80 -0.34 13.06
N ALA A 17 7.14 -0.61 14.33
CA ALA A 17 6.20 -1.16 15.31
C ALA A 17 5.94 -0.25 16.53
N GLY A 18 6.65 0.88 16.63
CA GLY A 18 6.55 1.80 17.75
C GLY A 18 5.60 2.95 17.42
N VAL A 19 4.75 3.28 18.38
CA VAL A 19 3.85 4.45 18.30
C VAL A 19 4.09 5.31 19.53
N TRP A 20 4.22 6.62 19.33
CA TRP A 20 4.43 7.57 20.42
C TRP A 20 3.19 8.39 20.68
N ASP A 21 2.86 8.52 21.95
CA ASP A 21 1.87 9.48 22.45
C ASP A 21 2.47 10.90 22.50
N VAL A 22 1.61 11.92 22.61
CA VAL A 22 1.99 13.34 22.72
C VAL A 22 2.86 13.62 23.94
N GLU A 23 2.73 12.80 24.99
CA GLU A 23 3.54 12.85 26.20
C GLU A 23 4.89 12.10 26.07
N GLY A 24 5.24 11.61 24.87
CA GLY A 24 6.51 10.95 24.59
C GLY A 24 6.60 9.48 25.02
N ARG A 25 5.50 8.89 25.49
CA ARG A 25 5.45 7.46 25.85
C ARG A 25 5.44 6.58 24.60
N GLU A 26 6.31 5.57 24.58
CA GLU A 26 6.38 4.56 23.51
C GLU A 26 5.43 3.40 23.78
N TYR A 27 4.64 3.05 22.76
CA TYR A 27 3.73 1.92 22.75
C TYR A 27 4.09 0.97 21.61
N LEU A 28 4.00 -0.32 21.88
CA LEU A 28 4.12 -1.35 20.87
C LEU A 28 2.75 -1.61 20.24
N ASP A 29 2.64 -1.46 18.93
CA ASP A 29 1.40 -1.68 18.20
C ASP A 29 1.17 -3.18 17.93
N PHE A 30 0.24 -3.77 18.68
CA PHE A 30 -0.22 -5.14 18.50
C PHE A 30 -1.51 -5.25 17.67
N ALA A 31 -2.15 -4.12 17.34
CA ALA A 31 -3.35 -4.09 16.49
C ALA A 31 -2.99 -3.97 15.00
N GLY A 32 -1.81 -3.42 14.70
CA GLY A 32 -1.32 -3.21 13.34
C GLY A 32 -2.27 -2.33 12.53
N GLY A 33 -2.91 -1.34 13.16
CA GLY A 33 -3.93 -0.52 12.52
C GLY A 33 -5.08 -1.33 11.89
N ILE A 34 -5.73 -2.19 12.66
CA ILE A 34 -6.79 -3.11 12.18
C ILE A 34 -6.25 -4.04 11.07
N ALA A 35 -5.11 -4.70 11.35
CA ALA A 35 -4.43 -5.64 10.46
C ALA A 35 -3.97 -5.06 9.09
N VAL A 36 -3.94 -3.75 8.92
CA VAL A 36 -3.49 -3.08 7.69
C VAL A 36 -1.96 -2.97 7.64
N LEU A 37 -1.33 -2.65 8.78
CA LEU A 37 0.08 -2.32 8.87
C LEU A 37 0.97 -3.56 9.05
N ASN A 38 0.80 -4.55 8.19
CA ASN A 38 1.61 -5.79 8.22
C ASN A 38 3.12 -5.53 8.00
N THR A 39 3.46 -4.42 7.32
CA THR A 39 4.85 -3.98 7.12
C THR A 39 5.32 -2.97 8.17
N GLY A 40 4.45 -2.57 9.11
CA GLY A 40 4.67 -1.48 10.05
C GLY A 40 4.33 -0.09 9.52
N HIS A 41 4.27 0.89 10.42
CA HIS A 41 3.79 2.26 10.17
C HIS A 41 4.60 3.05 9.13
N LEU A 42 5.93 2.92 9.12
CA LEU A 42 6.85 3.68 8.25
C LEU A 42 7.90 2.77 7.63
N HIS A 43 7.47 1.79 6.85
CA HIS A 43 8.41 0.88 6.19
C HIS A 43 9.23 1.66 5.13
N PRO A 44 10.59 1.68 5.20
CA PRO A 44 11.43 2.56 4.37
C PRO A 44 11.18 2.41 2.86
N LYS A 45 10.96 1.17 2.39
CA LYS A 45 10.66 0.92 0.97
C LYS A 45 9.31 1.49 0.53
N VAL A 46 8.31 1.50 1.41
CA VAL A 46 6.97 2.03 1.10
C VAL A 46 7.03 3.56 1.04
N VAL A 47 7.68 4.18 2.02
CA VAL A 47 7.90 5.64 2.04
C VAL A 47 8.62 6.10 0.77
N ALA A 48 9.75 5.45 0.43
CA ALA A 48 10.51 5.80 -0.76
C ALA A 48 9.70 5.63 -2.07
N ALA A 49 8.91 4.55 -2.19
CA ALA A 49 8.07 4.33 -3.36
C ALA A 49 6.95 5.39 -3.50
N VAL A 50 6.32 5.77 -2.39
CA VAL A 50 5.29 6.82 -2.36
C VAL A 50 5.89 8.18 -2.73
N GLU A 51 7.03 8.56 -2.14
CA GLU A 51 7.71 9.82 -2.46
C GLU A 51 8.13 9.89 -3.94
N ALA A 52 8.68 8.80 -4.48
CA ALA A 52 9.06 8.72 -5.89
C ALA A 52 7.85 8.86 -6.82
N GLN A 53 6.71 8.25 -6.47
CA GLN A 53 5.49 8.35 -7.26
C GLN A 53 4.87 9.75 -7.17
N LEU A 54 4.85 10.38 -6.00
CA LEU A 54 4.31 11.73 -5.82
C LEU A 54 5.07 12.78 -6.64
N LYS A 55 6.37 12.57 -6.88
CA LYS A 55 7.17 13.42 -7.78
C LYS A 55 6.82 13.25 -9.27
N LYS A 56 6.11 12.19 -9.64
CA LYS A 56 5.69 11.89 -11.02
C LYS A 56 4.23 12.21 -11.25
N LEU A 57 3.34 11.65 -10.42
CA LEU A 57 1.90 11.71 -10.62
C LEU A 57 1.14 11.33 -9.35
N SER A 58 0.20 12.20 -8.95
CA SER A 58 -0.72 11.93 -7.84
C SER A 58 -1.97 11.16 -8.26
N HIS A 59 -2.70 11.64 -9.26
CA HIS A 59 -3.93 11.03 -9.75
C HIS A 59 -4.31 11.51 -11.15
N THR A 60 -4.74 10.60 -12.03
CA THR A 60 -5.19 10.92 -13.39
C THR A 60 -6.52 10.29 -13.77
N CYS A 61 -7.19 9.60 -12.84
CA CYS A 61 -8.28 8.67 -13.13
C CYS A 61 -7.85 7.58 -14.14
N PHE A 62 -7.63 6.36 -13.66
CA PHE A 62 -7.10 5.27 -14.49
C PHE A 62 -7.95 4.98 -15.74
N GLN A 63 -9.26 5.22 -15.69
CA GLN A 63 -10.14 5.04 -16.85
C GLN A 63 -9.89 6.03 -17.98
N VAL A 64 -9.32 7.20 -17.65
CA VAL A 64 -9.01 8.27 -18.61
C VAL A 64 -7.58 8.11 -19.11
N LEU A 65 -6.63 7.94 -18.20
CA LEU A 65 -5.21 7.75 -18.52
C LEU A 65 -4.63 6.59 -17.72
N ALA A 66 -4.29 5.52 -18.44
CA ALA A 66 -3.60 4.38 -17.87
C ALA A 66 -2.13 4.70 -17.55
N TYR A 67 -1.60 4.10 -16.49
CA TYR A 67 -0.21 4.27 -16.05
C TYR A 67 0.40 2.93 -15.62
N GLU A 68 1.69 2.80 -15.88
CA GLU A 68 2.46 1.56 -15.75
C GLU A 68 2.41 0.92 -14.35
N PRO A 69 2.55 1.65 -13.22
CA PRO A 69 2.43 1.06 -11.88
C PRO A 69 1.12 0.30 -11.62
N TYR A 70 0.01 0.73 -12.24
CA TYR A 70 -1.27 0.05 -12.10
C TYR A 70 -1.30 -1.30 -12.83
N LEU A 71 -0.66 -1.35 -14.00
CA LEU A 71 -0.57 -2.54 -14.83
C LEU A 71 0.34 -3.59 -14.18
N GLU A 72 1.49 -3.18 -13.66
CA GLU A 72 2.40 -4.05 -12.90
C GLU A 72 1.71 -4.63 -11.66
N LEU A 73 0.94 -3.82 -10.93
CA LEU A 73 0.16 -4.29 -9.79
C LEU A 73 -0.82 -5.39 -10.21
N CYS A 74 -1.54 -5.21 -11.33
CA CYS A 74 -2.46 -6.22 -11.84
C CYS A 74 -1.75 -7.55 -12.18
N GLU A 75 -0.54 -7.49 -12.75
CA GLU A 75 0.29 -8.68 -13.03
C GLU A 75 0.72 -9.40 -11.75
N ILE A 76 1.28 -8.65 -10.78
CA ILE A 76 1.73 -9.21 -9.49
C ILE A 76 0.57 -9.87 -8.76
N MET A 77 -0.58 -9.21 -8.72
CA MET A 77 -1.73 -9.77 -8.04
C MET A 77 -2.21 -11.06 -8.74
N ASN A 78 -2.13 -11.16 -10.07
CA ASN A 78 -2.55 -12.37 -10.80
C ASN A 78 -1.64 -13.57 -10.48
N GLN A 79 -0.35 -13.32 -10.31
CA GLN A 79 0.62 -14.33 -9.90
C GLN A 79 0.41 -14.77 -8.45
N LYS A 80 0.07 -13.85 -7.54
CA LYS A 80 -0.03 -14.14 -6.10
C LYS A 80 -1.34 -14.80 -5.66
N VAL A 81 -2.43 -14.66 -6.41
CA VAL A 81 -3.70 -15.32 -6.04
C VAL A 81 -3.58 -16.84 -6.21
N PRO A 82 -3.96 -17.65 -5.22
CA PRO A 82 -3.94 -19.10 -5.34
C PRO A 82 -5.00 -19.62 -6.33
N GLY A 83 -4.76 -20.81 -6.90
CA GLY A 83 -5.70 -21.50 -7.80
C GLY A 83 -5.34 -21.40 -9.29
N ASN A 84 -5.72 -22.43 -10.05
CA ASN A 84 -5.46 -22.58 -11.48
C ASN A 84 -6.74 -22.37 -12.30
N PHE A 85 -7.26 -21.14 -12.27
CA PHE A 85 -8.41 -20.71 -13.06
C PHE A 85 -8.05 -19.43 -13.82
N ALA A 86 -8.81 -19.11 -14.86
CA ALA A 86 -8.62 -17.89 -15.61
C ALA A 86 -8.87 -16.66 -14.72
N LYS A 87 -7.80 -15.95 -14.36
CA LYS A 87 -7.86 -14.74 -13.53
C LYS A 87 -7.99 -13.51 -14.42
N LYS A 88 -9.04 -12.73 -14.19
CA LYS A 88 -9.18 -11.37 -14.75
C LYS A 88 -9.25 -10.38 -13.58
N ARG A 89 -8.46 -9.32 -13.68
CA ARG A 89 -8.66 -8.09 -12.88
C ARG A 89 -9.17 -7.00 -13.82
N CYS A 90 -9.42 -5.79 -13.32
CA CYS A 90 -10.21 -4.74 -13.99
C CYS A 90 -9.74 -4.35 -15.42
N TRP A 91 -8.68 -4.96 -15.94
CA TRP A 91 -8.32 -4.89 -17.35
C TRP A 91 -7.72 -6.18 -17.91
N SER A 92 -8.01 -6.47 -19.18
CA SER A 92 -7.65 -7.72 -19.84
C SER A 92 -6.17 -7.73 -20.29
N PRO A 93 -5.52 -8.90 -20.37
CA PRO A 93 -4.16 -9.04 -20.91
C PRO A 93 -3.99 -8.48 -22.33
N GLN A 94 -5.08 -8.28 -23.08
CA GLN A 94 -5.06 -7.89 -24.48
C GLN A 94 -4.59 -6.46 -24.68
N VAL A 95 -4.90 -5.55 -23.75
CA VAL A 95 -4.51 -4.16 -23.92
C VAL A 95 -3.22 -3.78 -23.19
N LEU A 96 -2.75 -4.66 -22.31
CA LEU A 96 -1.33 -4.74 -21.94
C LEU A 96 -0.44 -5.17 -23.12
N LYS A 97 -0.86 -6.20 -23.89
CA LYS A 97 -0.20 -6.59 -25.15
C LYS A 97 -0.13 -5.42 -26.14
N ARG A 98 -1.23 -4.66 -26.27
CA ARG A 98 -1.31 -3.49 -27.17
C ARG A 98 -0.43 -2.31 -26.76
N TRP A 99 -0.06 -2.21 -25.48
CA TRP A 99 0.89 -1.22 -24.96
C TRP A 99 2.35 -1.66 -25.12
N LYS A 100 2.68 -2.94 -24.88
CA LYS A 100 4.04 -3.48 -25.04
C LYS A 100 4.50 -3.63 -26.51
N THR A 101 3.58 -3.52 -27.48
CA THR A 101 3.87 -3.58 -28.92
C THR A 101 3.89 -2.20 -29.58
N ARG A 102 4.00 -1.11 -28.81
CA ARG A 102 4.25 0.24 -29.30
C ARG A 102 5.60 0.74 -28.83
#